data_AF-A0A290HCI3-F1
#
_entry.id   AF-A0A290HCI3-F1
#
_cell.length_a   1.000
_cell.length_b   1.000
_cell.length_c   1.000
_cell.angle_alpha   90.00
_cell.angle_beta   90.00
_cell.angle_gamma   90.00
#
_symmetry.space_group_name_H-M   'P 1'
#
loop_
_entity.id
_entity.type
_entity.pdbx_description
1 polymer ?
#
loop_
_entity_poly.entity_id
_entity_poly.type
_entity_poly.pdbx_seq_one_letter_code
_entity_poly.pdbx_strand_id
1 'polypeptide(L)'
;MKKLFFTIMILLQGVLVSQEISQINVNGVEIPIVFEKDASLPLVSVQLVVKNAGSMEDGANEGIAKFLAGMLGEGTKEMGATAFAEELEFRAISLDAHAGVETLVFEASALKSSFLMLWR
;
A
#
# COMPACT_ATOMS: atom_id res chain seq x y z
N MET A 1 -42.35 21.99 6.51
CA MET A 1 -41.30 21.75 7.54
C MET A 1 -40.69 20.36 7.45
N LYS A 2 -41.46 19.26 7.35
CA LYS A 2 -40.91 17.89 7.25
C LYS A 2 -40.02 17.63 6.03
N LYS A 3 -40.35 18.19 4.87
CA LYS A 3 -39.54 18.06 3.63
C LYS A 3 -38.16 18.71 3.74
N LEU A 4 -38.08 19.88 4.38
CA LEU A 4 -36.82 20.60 4.60
C LEU A 4 -35.89 19.84 5.56
N PHE A 5 -36.46 19.21 6.59
CA PHE A 5 -35.71 18.37 7.54
C PHE A 5 -35.09 17.15 6.85
N PHE A 6 -35.85 16.46 5.99
CA PHE A 6 -35.33 15.33 5.20
C PHE A 6 -34.22 15.73 4.23
N THR A 7 -34.34 16.89 3.57
CA THR A 7 -33.30 17.39 2.67
C THR A 7 -32.00 17.74 3.41
N ILE A 8 -32.09 18.33 4.59
CA ILE A 8 -30.92 18.60 5.45
C ILE A 8 -30.28 17.30 5.93
N MET A 9 -31.07 16.29 6.26
CA MET A 9 -30.57 14.98 6.70
C MET A 9 -29.78 14.25 5.60
N ILE A 10 -30.22 14.34 4.34
CA ILE A 10 -29.52 13.74 3.18
C ILE A 10 -28.20 14.48 2.91
N LEU A 11 -28.19 15.81 3.01
CA LEU A 11 -26.97 16.61 2.82
C LEU A 11 -25.94 16.38 3.93
N LEU A 12 -26.37 16.15 5.17
CA LEU A 12 -25.46 15.85 6.29
C LEU A 12 -24.74 14.50 6.14
N GLN A 13 -25.40 13.49 5.55
CA GLN A 13 -24.79 12.18 5.34
C GLN A 13 -23.66 12.21 4.31
N GLY A 14 -23.74 13.09 3.30
CA GLY A 14 -22.69 13.26 2.28
C GLY A 14 -21.40 13.90 2.82
N VAL A 15 -21.47 14.64 3.93
CA VAL A 15 -20.30 15.29 4.56
C VAL A 15 -19.55 14.34 5.50
N LEU A 16 -20.21 13.28 5.99
CA LEU A 16 -19.64 12.35 6.97
C LEU A 16 -18.66 11.32 6.36
N VAL A 17 -18.67 11.15 5.03
CA VAL A 17 -17.71 10.29 4.31
C VAL A 17 -16.83 11.16 3.44
N SER A 18 -15.83 11.80 4.07
CA SER A 18 -14.69 12.35 3.35
C SER A 18 -13.45 11.60 3.83
N GLN A 19 -12.91 10.74 2.96
CA GLN A 19 -11.54 10.26 3.13
C GLN A 19 -10.63 11.49 3.02
N GLU A 20 -9.83 11.73 4.04
CA GLU A 20 -8.86 12.82 4.03
C GLU A 20 -7.69 12.39 3.14
N ILE A 21 -7.75 12.75 1.85
CA ILE A 21 -6.60 12.63 0.95
C ILE A 21 -5.60 13.69 1.41
N SER A 22 -4.59 13.25 2.15
CA SER A 22 -3.49 14.11 2.57
C SER A 22 -2.38 14.03 1.54
N GLN A 23 -1.52 15.04 1.48
CA GLN A 23 -0.35 15.05 0.61
C GLN A 23 0.90 15.19 1.46
N ILE A 24 1.93 14.40 1.16
CA ILE A 24 3.26 14.60 1.71
C ILE A 24 4.19 15.10 0.62
N ASN A 25 5.06 16.04 0.95
CA ASN A 25 6.14 16.47 0.07
C ASN A 25 7.39 15.67 0.40
N VAL A 26 7.89 14.91 -0.57
CA VAL A 26 9.16 14.19 -0.46
C VAL A 26 10.08 14.70 -1.56
N ASN A 27 11.10 15.47 -1.19
CA ASN A 27 12.10 16.03 -2.12
C ASN A 27 11.48 16.81 -3.31
N GLY A 28 10.40 17.56 -3.08
CA GLY A 28 9.71 18.32 -4.12
C GLY A 28 8.66 17.54 -4.90
N VAL A 29 8.46 16.25 -4.61
CA VAL A 29 7.37 15.44 -5.17
C VAL A 29 6.21 15.41 -4.19
N GLU A 30 5.02 15.81 -4.64
CA GLU A 30 3.79 15.65 -3.86
C GLU A 30 3.21 14.25 -4.03
N ILE A 31 3.20 13.48 -2.94
CA ILE A 31 2.69 12.11 -2.93
C ILE A 31 1.33 12.12 -2.21
N PRO A 32 0.23 11.75 -2.90
CA PRO A 32 -1.06 11.61 -2.25
C PRO A 32 -1.06 10.38 -1.34
N ILE A 33 -1.60 10.56 -0.13
CA ILE A 33 -1.76 9.51 0.87
C ILE A 33 -3.25 9.35 1.15
N VAL A 34 -3.70 8.10 1.08
CA VAL A 34 -4.98 7.67 1.64
C VAL A 34 -4.68 6.96 2.95
N PHE A 35 -5.16 7.51 4.06
CA PHE A 35 -4.98 6.93 5.38
C PHE A 35 -6.33 6.56 5.99
N GLU A 36 -6.45 5.31 6.40
CA GLU A 36 -7.61 4.79 7.11
C GLU A 36 -7.17 4.19 8.43
N LYS A 37 -7.85 4.58 9.51
CA LYS A 37 -7.56 4.07 10.85
C LYS A 37 -8.78 3.35 11.38
N ASP A 38 -8.62 2.04 11.55
CA ASP A 38 -9.48 1.22 12.38
C ASP A 38 -8.69 0.69 13.58
N ALA A 39 -9.27 0.76 14.78
CA ALA A 39 -8.69 0.25 16.01
C ALA A 39 -9.28 -1.11 16.44
N SER A 40 -10.21 -1.66 15.66
CA SER A 40 -10.86 -2.95 15.91
C SER A 40 -9.90 -4.13 15.77
N LEU A 41 -8.91 -4.03 14.87
CA LEU A 41 -7.92 -5.06 14.59
C LEU A 41 -6.50 -4.51 14.79
N PRO A 42 -5.58 -5.27 15.42
CA PRO A 42 -4.19 -4.87 15.62
C PRO A 42 -3.36 -5.14 14.36
N LEU A 43 -3.85 -4.73 13.19
CA LEU A 43 -3.19 -4.94 11.90
C LEU A 43 -2.76 -3.59 11.31
N VAL A 44 -1.66 -3.63 10.58
CA VAL A 44 -1.21 -2.52 9.74
C VAL A 44 -0.98 -3.07 8.34
N SER A 45 -1.51 -2.36 7.35
CA SER A 45 -1.26 -2.64 5.93
C SER A 45 -0.85 -1.35 5.24
N VAL A 46 0.16 -1.45 4.38
CA VAL A 46 0.68 -0.33 3.58
C VAL A 46 0.81 -0.79 2.14
N GLN A 47 0.38 0.07 1.24
CA GLN A 47 0.54 -0.11 -0.19
C GLN A 47 1.25 1.11 -0.79
N LEU A 48 2.33 0.87 -1.52
CA LEU A 48 3.00 1.88 -2.33
C LEU A 48 2.68 1.61 -3.79
N VAL A 49 1.97 2.55 -4.43
CA VAL A 49 1.59 2.46 -5.84
C VAL A 49 2.47 3.40 -6.66
N VAL A 50 3.38 2.83 -7.44
CA VAL A 50 4.15 3.56 -8.44
C VAL A 50 3.34 3.61 -9.74
N LYS A 51 2.94 4.82 -10.14
CA LYS A 51 2.25 5.09 -11.42
C LYS A 51 3.25 5.30 -12.55
N ASN A 52 2.80 5.17 -13.80
CA ASN A 52 3.66 5.16 -14.98
C ASN A 52 4.75 4.10 -14.83
N ALA A 53 4.30 2.89 -14.51
CA ALA A 53 5.13 1.70 -14.36
C ALA A 53 4.35 0.50 -14.93
N GLY A 54 4.70 -0.72 -14.55
CA GLY A 54 4.02 -1.92 -15.04
C GLY A 54 4.40 -2.26 -16.48
N SER A 55 3.66 -3.18 -17.08
CA SER A 55 4.05 -3.77 -18.37
C SER A 55 3.99 -2.79 -19.55
N MET A 56 3.24 -1.68 -19.46
CA MET A 56 3.24 -0.64 -20.51
C MET A 56 4.58 0.10 -20.60
N GLU A 57 5.32 0.15 -19.50
CA GLU A 57 6.61 0.86 -19.41
C GLU A 57 7.81 -0.07 -19.56
N ASP A 58 7.60 -1.35 -19.87
CA ASP A 58 8.66 -2.34 -20.07
C ASP A 58 9.58 -1.99 -21.28
N GLY A 59 9.07 -1.23 -22.25
CA GLY A 59 9.81 -0.77 -23.42
C GLY A 59 10.39 -1.94 -24.22
N ALA A 60 11.73 -1.97 -24.39
CA ALA A 60 12.42 -3.05 -25.08
C ALA A 60 12.65 -4.31 -24.21
N ASN A 61 12.42 -4.23 -22.90
CA ASN A 61 12.66 -5.31 -21.94
C ASN A 61 11.31 -5.89 -21.46
N GLU A 62 10.61 -6.58 -22.35
CA GLU A 62 9.30 -7.17 -22.04
C GLU A 62 9.34 -8.03 -20.77
N GLY A 63 8.42 -7.77 -19.85
CA GLY A 63 8.28 -8.49 -18.59
C GLY A 63 9.20 -8.00 -17.47
N ILE A 64 10.00 -6.96 -17.66
CA ILE A 64 10.92 -6.47 -16.62
C ILE A 64 10.19 -5.99 -15.36
N ALA A 65 9.03 -5.34 -15.48
CA ALA A 65 8.24 -4.94 -14.32
C ALA A 65 7.76 -6.16 -13.51
N LYS A 66 7.29 -7.21 -14.21
CA LYS A 66 6.85 -8.46 -13.58
C LYS A 66 8.02 -9.22 -12.95
N PHE A 67 9.16 -9.23 -13.61
CA PHE A 67 10.39 -9.84 -13.09
C PHE A 67 10.86 -9.14 -11.81
N LEU A 68 10.92 -7.80 -11.81
CA LEU A 68 11.31 -7.02 -10.64
C LEU A 68 10.36 -7.23 -9.46
N ALA A 69 9.04 -7.30 -9.71
CA ALA A 69 8.06 -7.62 -8.68
C ALA A 69 8.33 -9.01 -8.05
N GLY A 70 8.61 -10.02 -8.88
CA GLY A 70 8.96 -11.37 -8.39
C GLY A 70 10.26 -11.43 -7.60
N MET A 71 11.24 -10.59 -7.95
CA MET A 71 12.53 -10.54 -7.25
C MET A 71 12.43 -10.08 -5.79
N LEU A 72 11.36 -9.37 -5.40
CA LEU A 72 11.21 -8.88 -4.02
C LEU A 72 11.23 -10.02 -2.99
N GLY A 73 10.67 -11.18 -3.35
CA GLY A 73 10.61 -12.37 -2.48
C GLY A 73 11.89 -13.21 -2.44
N GLU A 74 12.87 -12.93 -3.31
CA GLU A 74 14.08 -13.75 -3.46
C GLU A 74 15.15 -13.48 -2.38
N GLY A 75 14.83 -12.63 -1.41
CA GLY A 75 15.71 -12.28 -0.30
C GLY A 75 16.44 -10.97 -0.48
N THR A 76 17.42 -10.74 0.38
CA THR A 76 18.22 -9.53 0.42
C THR A 76 19.70 -9.85 0.20
N LYS A 77 20.55 -8.82 0.21
CA LYS A 77 22.00 -9.03 0.16
C LYS A 77 22.54 -9.84 1.36
N GLU A 78 21.88 -9.75 2.51
CA GLU A 78 22.33 -10.36 3.77
C GLU A 78 21.64 -11.69 4.07
N MET A 79 20.46 -11.93 3.47
CA MET A 79 19.67 -13.15 3.66
C MET A 79 19.21 -13.72 2.33
N GLY A 80 19.45 -15.01 2.09
CA GLY A 80 18.88 -15.71 0.91
C GLY A 80 17.37 -15.91 1.02
N ALA A 81 16.74 -16.29 -0.10
CA ALA A 81 15.28 -16.45 -0.22
C ALA A 81 14.63 -17.27 0.92
N THR A 82 15.19 -18.43 1.28
CA THR A 82 14.63 -19.28 2.34
C THR A 82 14.66 -18.61 3.70
N ALA A 83 15.82 -18.10 4.13
CA ALA A 83 15.95 -17.44 5.43
C ALA A 83 15.10 -16.17 5.50
N PHE A 84 14.98 -15.44 4.38
CA PHE A 84 14.12 -14.28 4.29
C PHE A 84 12.64 -14.64 4.46
N ALA A 85 12.16 -15.66 3.75
CA ALA A 85 10.78 -16.14 3.86
C ALA A 85 10.46 -16.66 5.26
N GLU A 86 11.37 -17.43 5.87
CA GLU A 86 11.25 -17.91 7.26
C GLU A 86 11.14 -16.76 8.26
N GLU A 87 11.93 -15.69 8.09
CA GLU A 87 11.89 -14.52 8.97
C GLU A 87 10.57 -13.72 8.84
N LEU A 88 10.07 -13.58 7.61
CA LEU A 88 8.75 -12.97 7.36
C LEU A 88 7.63 -13.79 8.01
N GLU A 89 7.65 -15.11 7.83
CA GLU A 89 6.67 -16.04 8.40
C GLU A 89 6.71 -16.01 9.94
N PHE A 90 7.90 -16.11 10.53
CA PHE A 90 8.10 -16.08 11.98
C PHE A 90 7.52 -14.82 12.63
N ARG A 91 7.56 -13.69 11.91
CA ARG A 91 7.05 -12.39 12.39
C ARG A 91 5.60 -12.10 11.99
N ALA A 92 4.95 -13.02 11.27
CA ALA A 92 3.64 -12.82 10.66
C ALA A 92 3.57 -11.54 9.81
N ILE A 93 4.59 -11.35 8.95
CA ILE A 93 4.69 -10.26 7.99
C ILE A 93 4.39 -10.84 6.61
N SER A 94 3.46 -10.22 5.89
CA SER A 94 3.27 -10.44 4.46
C SER A 94 3.94 -9.29 3.71
N LEU A 95 4.76 -9.61 2.72
CA LEU A 95 5.46 -8.65 1.87
C LEU A 95 5.41 -9.16 0.44
N ASP A 96 4.85 -8.36 -0.45
CA ASP A 96 4.60 -8.75 -1.83
C ASP A 96 4.79 -7.55 -2.77
N ALA A 97 5.02 -7.85 -4.05
CA ALA A 97 4.94 -6.87 -5.12
C ALA A 97 4.24 -7.46 -6.34
N HIS A 98 3.53 -6.61 -7.06
CA HIS A 98 2.88 -6.99 -8.31
C HIS A 98 2.96 -5.87 -9.35
N ALA A 99 3.13 -6.28 -10.61
CA ALA A 99 3.12 -5.40 -11.76
C ALA A 99 1.78 -5.52 -12.49
N GLY A 100 1.07 -4.40 -12.59
CA GLY A 100 -0.10 -4.24 -13.44
C GLY A 100 0.28 -3.71 -14.82
N VAL A 101 -0.71 -3.17 -15.53
CA VAL A 101 -0.50 -2.60 -16.87
C VAL A 101 0.22 -1.25 -16.78
N GLU A 102 -0.22 -0.36 -15.87
CA GLU A 102 0.32 1.01 -15.69
C GLU A 102 0.93 1.26 -14.31
N THR A 103 0.98 0.22 -13.46
CA THR A 103 1.37 0.34 -12.05
C THR A 103 2.33 -0.75 -11.63
N LEU A 104 3.26 -0.40 -10.74
CA LEU A 104 4.03 -1.33 -9.93
C LEU A 104 3.68 -1.07 -8.47
N VAL A 105 3.26 -2.11 -7.78
CA VAL A 105 2.69 -1.98 -6.43
C VAL A 105 3.50 -2.83 -5.46
N PHE A 106 3.87 -2.24 -4.33
CA PHE A 106 4.49 -2.93 -3.20
C PHE A 106 3.51 -2.95 -2.03
N GLU A 107 3.36 -4.10 -1.40
CA GLU A 107 2.41 -4.32 -0.31
C GLU A 107 3.13 -4.92 0.88
N ALA A 108 2.88 -4.38 2.06
CA ALA A 108 3.37 -4.94 3.31
C ALA A 108 2.25 -4.91 4.34
N SER A 109 2.01 -6.02 5.02
CA SER A 109 1.07 -6.09 6.13
C SER A 109 1.62 -6.92 7.27
N ALA A 110 1.30 -6.53 8.50
CA ALA A 110 1.72 -7.23 9.70
C ALA A 110 0.84 -6.87 10.89
N LEU A 111 1.00 -7.62 11.99
CA LEU A 111 0.51 -7.18 13.29
C LEU A 111 1.17 -5.86 13.70
N LYS A 112 0.40 -4.96 14.32
CA LYS A 112 0.86 -3.64 14.77
C LYS A 112 2.13 -3.70 15.63
N SER A 113 2.28 -4.75 16.44
CA SER A 113 3.49 -4.99 17.26
C SER A 113 4.73 -5.29 16.43
N SER A 114 4.57 -6.05 15.34
CA SER A 114 5.66 -6.44 14.44
C SER A 114 5.99 -5.35 13.42
N PHE A 115 5.00 -4.56 13.00
CA PHE A 115 5.13 -3.55 11.95
C PHE A 115 6.15 -2.44 12.29
N LEU A 116 6.23 -2.04 13.56
CA LEU A 116 7.20 -1.02 14.00
C LEU A 116 8.67 -1.46 13.82
N MET A 117 8.91 -2.77 13.66
CA MET A 117 10.24 -3.34 13.52
C MET A 117 10.73 -3.34 12.07
N LEU A 118 9.84 -3.19 11.07
CA LEU A 118 10.21 -3.06 9.65
C LEU A 118 11.01 -1.78 9.33
N TRP A 119 10.99 -0.79 10.23
CA TRP A 119 11.68 0.49 10.06
C TRP A 119 12.96 0.62 10.90
N ARG A 120 13.41 -0.46 11.56
CA ARG A 120 14.63 -0.50 12.38
C ARG A 120 15.72 -1.31 11.69
#